data_AF-A0A6N7M214-F1
#
_entry.id   AF-A0A6N7M214-F1
#
_cell.length_a   1.000
_cell.length_b   1.000
_cell.length_c   1.000
_cell.angle_alpha   90.00
_cell.angle_beta   90.00
_cell.angle_gamma   90.00
#
_symmetry.space_group_name_H-M   'P 1'
#
loop_
_entity.id
_entity.type
_entity.pdbx_description
1 polymer ?
#
loop_
_entity_poly.entity_id
_entity_poly.type
_entity_poly.pdbx_seq_one_letter_code
_entity_poly.pdbx_strand_id
1 'polypeptide(L)'
;MRKIGKIFSFLIPVIAVAVLVVFMIGAGRRRRAKEIRAKLRIIEEAWSTQNLDLFGEAYAPHLVSHSAPFPDTEGLEAFKQKAAEIFKAFPDFQLTFHGIIVEGDTHAAPWTWRGTHTGRSALFPPPTGKHITGMGLCYGRWEDGKIVEAREYEDHLGVMQQLGFKLVPAK
;
A
#
# COMPACT_ATOMS: atom_id res chain seq x y z
N MET A 1 -3.20 -46.33 -40.54
CA MET A 1 -2.17 -45.84 -39.59
C MET A 1 -1.57 -44.46 -39.94
N ARG A 2 -1.63 -43.97 -41.18
CA ARG A 2 -0.96 -42.71 -41.61
C ARG A 2 -1.65 -41.38 -41.20
N LYS A 3 -2.93 -41.40 -40.80
CA LYS A 3 -3.71 -40.21 -40.40
C LYS A 3 -3.49 -39.78 -38.93
N ILE A 4 -3.23 -40.72 -38.03
CA ILE A 4 -3.07 -40.46 -36.59
C ILE A 4 -1.75 -39.72 -36.31
N GLY A 5 -0.65 -40.10 -36.96
CA GLY A 5 0.64 -39.42 -36.81
C GLY A 5 0.66 -37.96 -37.29
N LYS A 6 -0.16 -37.60 -38.30
CA LYS A 6 -0.30 -36.20 -38.75
C LYS A 6 -1.07 -35.33 -37.75
N ILE A 7 -2.05 -35.90 -37.05
CA ILE A 7 -2.79 -35.21 -35.99
C ILE A 7 -1.85 -34.94 -34.81
N PHE A 8 -1.06 -35.92 -34.37
CA PHE A 8 -0.07 -35.71 -33.30
C PHE A 8 1.03 -34.72 -33.68
N SER A 9 1.52 -34.76 -34.93
CA SER A 9 2.51 -33.79 -35.44
C SER A 9 2.00 -32.34 -35.45
N PHE A 10 0.67 -32.14 -35.55
CA PHE A 10 0.06 -30.81 -35.51
C PHE A 10 -0.37 -30.41 -34.09
N LEU A 11 -0.81 -31.37 -33.28
CA LEU A 11 -1.35 -31.11 -31.94
C LEU A 11 -0.25 -30.84 -30.90
N ILE A 12 0.91 -31.52 -31.00
CA ILE A 12 2.04 -31.32 -30.09
C ILE A 12 2.57 -29.87 -30.09
N PRO A 13 2.87 -29.23 -31.24
CA PRO A 13 3.33 -27.84 -31.24
C PRO A 13 2.24 -26.86 -30.74
N VAL A 14 0.97 -27.12 -31.02
CA VAL A 14 -0.14 -26.29 -30.49
C VAL A 14 -0.22 -26.37 -28.96
N ILE A 15 -0.12 -27.59 -28.40
CA ILE A 15 -0.09 -27.79 -26.94
C ILE A 15 1.17 -27.15 -26.34
N ALA A 16 2.34 -27.29 -26.96
CA ALA A 16 3.58 -26.70 -26.49
C ALA A 16 3.50 -25.15 -26.45
N VAL A 17 2.93 -24.53 -27.48
CA VAL A 17 2.67 -23.08 -27.51
C VAL A 17 1.67 -22.68 -26.42
N ALA A 18 0.57 -23.43 -26.26
CA ALA A 18 -0.42 -23.12 -25.22
C ALA A 18 0.19 -23.21 -23.80
N VAL A 19 0.98 -24.25 -23.53
CA VAL A 19 1.70 -24.42 -22.26
C VAL A 19 2.71 -23.29 -22.06
N LEU A 20 3.46 -22.91 -23.10
CA LEU A 20 4.41 -21.81 -23.04
C LEU A 20 3.71 -20.47 -22.74
N VAL A 21 2.57 -20.19 -23.37
CA VAL A 21 1.77 -18.99 -23.11
C VAL A 21 1.29 -18.95 -21.65
N VAL A 22 0.72 -20.05 -21.15
CA VAL A 22 0.28 -20.15 -19.75
C VAL A 22 1.46 -19.95 -18.79
N PHE A 23 2.62 -20.55 -19.11
CA PHE A 23 3.84 -20.38 -18.33
C PHE A 23 4.32 -18.93 -18.32
N MET A 24 4.36 -18.25 -19.48
CA MET A 24 4.76 -16.85 -19.61
C MET A 24 3.82 -15.92 -18.84
N ILE A 25 2.50 -16.12 -18.92
CA ILE A 25 1.51 -15.35 -18.14
C ILE A 25 1.73 -15.57 -16.64
N GLY A 26 1.97 -16.83 -16.22
CA GLY A 26 2.28 -17.15 -14.82
C GLY A 26 3.58 -16.51 -14.33
N ALA A 27 4.64 -16.51 -15.16
CA ALA A 27 5.91 -15.87 -14.84
C ALA A 27 5.78 -14.34 -14.75
N GLY A 28 5.03 -13.72 -15.66
CA GLY A 28 4.73 -12.28 -15.64
C GLY A 28 4.01 -11.86 -14.36
N ARG A 29 2.96 -12.60 -13.96
CA ARG A 29 2.24 -12.35 -12.69
C ARG A 29 3.16 -12.43 -11.47
N ARG A 30 4.02 -13.46 -11.39
CA ARG A 30 4.98 -13.62 -10.28
C ARG A 30 6.00 -12.47 -10.24
N ARG A 31 6.51 -12.05 -11.39
CA ARG A 31 7.46 -10.93 -11.50
C ARG A 31 6.83 -9.63 -11.00
N ARG A 32 5.65 -9.28 -11.52
CA ARG A 32 4.90 -8.08 -11.10
C ARG A 32 4.62 -8.07 -9.60
N ALA A 33 4.15 -9.20 -9.06
CA ALA A 33 3.89 -9.29 -7.63
C ALA A 33 5.17 -9.17 -6.76
N LYS A 34 6.33 -9.61 -7.28
CA LYS A 34 7.63 -9.39 -6.62
C LYS A 34 8.03 -7.91 -6.65
N GLU A 35 7.82 -7.23 -7.77
CA GLU A 35 8.11 -5.80 -7.93
C GLU A 35 7.23 -4.94 -7.00
N ILE A 36 5.91 -5.19 -6.96
CA ILE A 36 4.97 -4.53 -6.03
C ILE A 36 5.40 -4.73 -4.58
N ARG A 37 5.73 -5.96 -4.17
CA ARG A 37 6.22 -6.24 -2.81
C ARG A 37 7.51 -5.51 -2.48
N ALA A 38 8.42 -5.35 -3.44
CA ALA A 38 9.66 -4.59 -3.23
C ALA A 38 9.37 -3.10 -3.04
N LYS A 39 8.45 -2.52 -3.83
CA LYS A 39 8.05 -1.12 -3.70
C LYS A 39 7.31 -0.83 -2.38
N LEU A 40 6.51 -1.77 -1.87
CA LEU A 40 5.87 -1.62 -0.56
C LEU A 40 6.88 -1.63 0.60
N ARG A 41 8.01 -2.33 0.47
CA ARG A 41 9.11 -2.23 1.45
C ARG A 41 9.77 -0.85 1.44
N ILE A 42 9.91 -0.23 0.27
CA ILE A 42 10.40 1.14 0.17
C ILE A 42 9.42 2.11 0.83
N ILE A 43 8.11 1.87 0.74
CA ILE A 43 7.09 2.65 1.46
C ILE A 43 7.24 2.47 2.97
N GLU A 44 7.40 1.23 3.44
CA GLU A 44 7.66 0.94 4.86
C GLU A 44 8.88 1.68 5.37
N GLU A 45 9.98 1.66 4.60
CA GLU A 45 11.20 2.41 4.89
C GLU A 45 10.95 3.93 4.88
N ALA A 46 10.24 4.46 3.89
CA ALA A 46 9.92 5.89 3.79
C ALA A 46 9.19 6.40 5.04
N TRP A 47 8.20 5.65 5.53
CA TRP A 47 7.48 5.99 6.74
C TRP A 47 8.34 5.85 8.00
N SER A 48 9.05 4.72 8.15
CA SER A 48 9.84 4.43 9.36
C SER A 48 11.12 5.26 9.48
N THR A 49 11.65 5.77 8.37
CA THR A 49 12.80 6.70 8.35
C THR A 49 12.39 8.16 8.16
N GLN A 50 11.09 8.41 7.97
CA GLN A 50 10.51 9.72 7.70
C GLN A 50 11.11 10.42 6.47
N ASN A 51 11.59 9.63 5.51
CA ASN A 51 12.21 10.12 4.29
C ASN A 51 11.15 10.33 3.21
N LEU A 52 10.74 11.59 3.05
CA LEU A 52 9.70 11.98 2.08
C LEU A 52 10.11 11.72 0.63
N ASP A 53 11.41 11.70 0.30
CA ASP A 53 11.89 11.52 -1.07
C ASP A 53 11.62 10.08 -1.56
N LEU A 54 11.65 9.10 -0.66
CA LEU A 54 11.38 7.70 -0.98
C LEU A 54 9.94 7.46 -1.44
N PHE A 55 8.98 8.34 -1.11
CA PHE A 55 7.61 8.18 -1.61
C PHE A 55 7.54 8.25 -3.13
N GLY A 56 8.39 9.07 -3.77
CA GLY A 56 8.46 9.16 -5.22
C GLY A 56 8.87 7.86 -5.91
N GLU A 57 9.48 6.92 -5.18
CA GLU A 57 9.85 5.61 -5.73
C GLU A 57 8.64 4.69 -5.96
N ALA A 58 7.60 4.81 -5.15
CA ALA A 58 6.44 3.92 -5.20
C ALA A 58 5.15 4.60 -5.67
N TYR A 59 4.99 5.91 -5.44
CA TYR A 59 3.77 6.64 -5.78
C TYR A 59 3.92 7.44 -7.07
N ALA A 60 2.85 7.48 -7.87
CA ALA A 60 2.79 8.31 -9.07
C ALA A 60 2.61 9.80 -8.70
N PRO A 61 3.11 10.75 -9.50
CA PRO A 61 2.91 12.17 -9.23
C PRO A 61 1.44 12.58 -9.12
N HIS A 62 0.55 11.90 -9.85
CA HIS A 62 -0.89 12.15 -9.93
C HIS A 62 -1.73 11.17 -9.08
N LEU A 63 -1.10 10.49 -8.11
CA LEU A 63 -1.76 9.64 -7.10
C LEU A 63 -3.04 10.30 -6.56
N VAL A 64 -4.11 9.53 -6.38
CA VAL A 64 -5.24 9.90 -5.52
C VAL A 64 -5.29 8.97 -4.31
N SER A 65 -5.23 9.53 -3.11
CA SER A 65 -5.33 8.78 -1.85
C SER A 65 -6.65 9.08 -1.13
N HIS A 66 -7.47 8.05 -0.98
CA HIS A 66 -8.73 8.08 -0.24
C HIS A 66 -8.50 7.65 1.20
N SER A 67 -9.05 8.40 2.16
CA SER A 67 -8.83 8.17 3.59
C SER A 67 -10.06 8.60 4.39
N ALA A 68 -11.17 7.87 4.23
CA ALA A 68 -12.41 8.19 4.93
C ALA A 68 -12.20 8.20 6.46
N PRO A 69 -12.78 9.17 7.21
CA PRO A 69 -13.76 10.15 6.77
C PRO A 69 -13.17 11.47 6.23
N PHE A 70 -11.85 11.55 6.03
CA PHE A 70 -11.18 12.76 5.58
C PHE A 70 -11.30 12.94 4.05
N PRO A 71 -11.16 14.18 3.55
CA PRO A 71 -11.09 14.43 2.12
C PRO A 71 -9.96 13.67 1.43
N ASP A 72 -10.15 13.42 0.15
CA ASP A 72 -9.13 12.80 -0.70
C ASP A 72 -7.88 13.68 -0.78
N THR A 73 -6.73 13.03 -0.86
CA THR A 73 -5.44 13.68 -1.07
C THR A 73 -5.02 13.48 -2.52
N GLU A 74 -4.97 14.59 -3.27
CA GLU A 74 -4.66 14.58 -4.70
C GLU A 74 -3.19 14.99 -4.95
N GLY A 75 -2.45 14.09 -5.58
CA GLY A 75 -1.06 14.27 -5.97
C GLY A 75 -0.04 13.87 -4.90
N LEU A 76 1.16 13.49 -5.37
CA LEU A 76 2.26 13.04 -4.52
C LEU A 76 2.72 14.12 -3.52
N GLU A 77 2.74 15.39 -3.93
CA GLU A 77 3.21 16.47 -3.07
C GLU A 77 2.23 16.75 -1.91
N ALA A 78 0.92 16.70 -2.15
CA ALA A 78 -0.07 16.78 -1.08
C ALA A 78 0.03 15.58 -0.13
N PHE A 79 0.27 14.38 -0.67
CA PHE A 79 0.51 13.18 0.14
C PHE A 79 1.75 13.33 1.04
N LYS A 80 2.87 13.82 0.52
CA LYS A 80 4.08 14.10 1.31
C LYS A 80 3.84 15.14 2.40
N GLN A 81 3.05 16.17 2.14
CA GLN A 81 2.69 17.18 3.14
C GLN A 81 1.88 16.55 4.29
N LYS A 82 0.90 15.69 3.96
CA LYS A 82 0.14 14.93 4.97
C LYS A 82 1.05 14.00 5.79
N ALA A 83 1.97 13.29 5.15
CA ALA A 83 2.95 12.44 5.83
C ALA A 83 3.86 13.25 6.77
N ALA A 84 4.35 14.43 6.32
CA ALA A 84 5.15 15.32 7.14
C ALA A 84 4.42 15.80 8.40
N GLU A 85 3.11 16.07 8.30
CA GLU A 85 2.30 16.40 9.48
C GLU A 85 2.17 15.21 10.46
N ILE A 86 2.03 13.99 9.95
CA ILE A 86 2.04 12.78 10.79
C ILE A 86 3.40 12.62 11.49
N PHE A 87 4.51 12.83 10.78
CA PHE A 87 5.85 12.76 11.37
C PHE A 87 6.09 13.82 12.45
N LYS A 88 5.53 15.03 12.27
CA LYS A 88 5.55 16.05 13.33
C LYS A 88 4.80 15.57 14.57
N ALA A 89 3.66 14.89 14.44
CA ALA A 89 2.93 14.37 15.58
C ALA A 89 3.65 13.19 16.27
N PHE A 90 4.29 12.33 15.48
CA PHE A 90 4.95 11.09 15.92
C PHE A 90 6.40 11.04 15.42
N PRO A 91 7.36 11.68 16.12
CA PRO A 91 8.77 11.73 15.69
C PRO A 91 9.50 10.37 15.68
N ASP A 92 8.91 9.34 16.28
CA ASP A 92 9.39 7.96 16.33
C ASP A 92 8.47 7.00 15.54
N PHE A 93 7.73 7.52 14.54
CA PHE A 93 6.81 6.73 13.72
C PHE A 93 7.51 5.52 13.08
N GLN A 94 6.92 4.33 13.23
CA GLN A 94 7.38 3.09 12.60
C GLN A 94 6.19 2.39 11.95
N LEU A 95 6.31 2.05 10.66
CA LEU A 95 5.31 1.29 9.91
C LEU A 95 5.77 -0.17 9.73
N THR A 96 4.82 -1.11 9.75
CA THR A 96 5.05 -2.50 9.38
C THR A 96 3.89 -3.05 8.58
N PHE A 97 4.18 -3.64 7.42
CA PHE A 97 3.22 -4.45 6.66
C PHE A 97 3.25 -5.91 7.14
N HIS A 98 2.08 -6.50 7.38
CA HIS A 98 1.98 -7.88 7.91
C HIS A 98 1.77 -8.94 6.83
N GLY A 99 1.10 -8.58 5.75
CA GLY A 99 0.84 -9.45 4.60
C GLY A 99 0.61 -8.60 3.37
N ILE A 100 1.04 -9.08 2.20
CA ILE A 100 0.83 -8.36 0.95
C ILE A 100 0.21 -9.33 -0.05
N ILE A 101 -1.07 -9.08 -0.33
CA ILE A 101 -1.82 -9.77 -1.37
C ILE A 101 -1.69 -8.92 -2.64
N VAL A 102 -1.33 -9.56 -3.75
CA VAL A 102 -1.23 -8.90 -5.05
C VAL A 102 -2.10 -9.67 -6.04
N GLU A 103 -3.01 -8.95 -6.68
CA GLU A 103 -3.85 -9.47 -7.74
C GLU A 103 -3.81 -8.52 -8.93
N GLY A 104 -3.24 -8.98 -10.05
CA GLY A 104 -3.05 -8.17 -11.24
C GLY A 104 -2.24 -6.91 -10.95
N ASP A 105 -2.88 -5.76 -11.12
CA ASP A 105 -2.33 -4.41 -10.90
C ASP A 105 -2.82 -3.80 -9.58
N THR A 106 -3.22 -4.63 -8.64
CA THR A 106 -3.76 -4.18 -7.35
C THR A 106 -3.08 -4.91 -6.21
N HIS A 107 -3.07 -4.28 -5.05
CA HIS A 107 -2.61 -4.91 -3.81
C HIS A 107 -3.55 -4.60 -2.66
N ALA A 108 -3.55 -5.48 -1.67
CA ALA A 108 -4.11 -5.26 -0.35
C ALA A 108 -3.04 -5.61 0.70
N ALA A 109 -2.77 -4.68 1.61
CA ALA A 109 -1.73 -4.84 2.62
C ALA A 109 -2.21 -4.35 4.01
N PRO A 110 -2.55 -5.26 4.93
CA PRO A 110 -2.70 -4.92 6.33
C PRO A 110 -1.39 -4.40 6.91
N TRP A 111 -1.49 -3.36 7.72
CA TRP A 111 -0.35 -2.72 8.35
C TRP A 111 -0.65 -2.34 9.81
N THR A 112 0.41 -2.16 10.58
CA THR A 112 0.39 -1.44 11.86
C THR A 112 1.43 -0.35 11.84
N TRP A 113 1.19 0.73 12.57
CA TRP A 113 2.23 1.70 12.90
C TRP A 113 2.27 1.96 14.41
N ARG A 114 3.43 2.39 14.89
CA ARG A 114 3.64 2.79 16.29
C ARG A 114 4.31 4.14 16.36
N GLY A 115 4.02 4.88 17.42
CA GLY A 115 4.64 6.17 17.67
C GLY A 115 4.19 6.79 18.98
N THR A 116 4.94 7.78 19.43
CA THR A 116 4.72 8.53 20.67
C THR A 116 4.28 9.95 20.34
N HIS A 117 3.05 10.30 20.72
CA HIS A 117 2.41 11.57 20.39
C HIS A 117 3.01 12.74 21.20
N THR A 118 4.12 13.28 20.69
CA THR A 118 4.96 14.27 21.41
C THR A 118 5.10 15.59 20.67
N GLY A 119 4.91 15.61 19.35
CA GLY A 119 5.03 16.82 18.56
C GLY A 119 3.69 17.40 18.13
N ARG A 120 3.72 18.69 17.78
CA ARG A 120 2.52 19.43 17.34
C ARG A 120 2.32 19.26 15.84
N SER A 121 1.09 18.98 15.43
CA SER A 121 0.68 18.86 14.04
C SER A 121 -0.68 19.53 13.81
N ALA A 122 -0.96 19.92 12.56
CA ALA A 122 -2.28 20.36 12.14
C ALA A 122 -3.33 19.22 12.11
N LEU A 123 -2.89 17.95 12.06
CA LEU A 123 -3.77 16.78 11.91
C LEU A 123 -4.19 16.16 13.25
N PHE A 124 -3.46 16.45 14.33
CA PHE A 124 -3.63 15.81 15.63
C PHE A 124 -3.90 16.84 16.72
N PRO A 125 -4.56 16.44 17.82
CA PRO A 125 -4.74 17.29 19.00
C PRO A 125 -3.39 17.66 19.65
N PRO A 126 -3.39 18.52 20.68
CA PRO A 126 -2.16 18.79 21.44
C PRO A 126 -1.45 17.51 21.92
N PRO A 127 -0.11 17.49 21.95
CA PRO A 127 0.68 16.31 22.33
C PRO A 127 0.23 15.73 23.66
N THR A 128 0.00 14.41 23.68
CA THR A 128 -0.49 13.70 24.87
C THR A 128 0.61 12.93 25.59
N GLY A 129 1.79 12.79 24.98
CA GLY A 129 2.93 12.01 25.49
C GLY A 129 2.69 10.49 25.45
N LYS A 130 1.60 10.03 24.85
CA LYS A 130 1.24 8.61 24.83
C LYS A 130 1.88 7.89 23.66
N HIS A 131 2.39 6.69 23.94
CA HIS A 131 2.74 5.73 22.91
C HIS A 131 1.49 4.97 22.47
N ILE A 132 1.27 4.89 21.16
CA ILE A 132 0.08 4.27 20.59
C ILE A 132 0.44 3.32 19.44
N THR A 133 -0.49 2.44 19.10
CA THR A 133 -0.41 1.58 17.91
C THR A 133 -1.64 1.83 17.05
N GLY A 134 -1.43 2.31 15.82
CA GLY A 134 -2.46 2.35 14.78
C GLY A 134 -2.45 1.05 13.98
N MET A 135 -3.60 0.71 13.41
CA MET A 135 -3.73 -0.44 12.52
C MET A 135 -4.71 -0.13 11.39
N GLY A 136 -4.50 -0.80 10.26
CA GLY A 136 -5.35 -0.61 9.11
C GLY A 136 -5.01 -1.54 7.97
N LEU A 137 -5.55 -1.19 6.81
CA LEU A 137 -5.28 -1.85 5.54
C LEU A 137 -5.26 -0.82 4.43
N CYS A 138 -4.21 -0.88 3.61
CA CYS A 138 -4.13 -0.14 2.38
C CYS A 138 -4.52 -1.04 1.21
N TYR A 139 -5.45 -0.59 0.38
CA TYR A 139 -5.66 -1.12 -0.97
C TYR A 139 -5.08 -0.14 -1.98
N GLY A 140 -4.31 -0.60 -2.97
CA GLY A 140 -3.80 0.31 -3.99
C GLY A 140 -3.69 -0.30 -5.37
N ARG A 141 -3.93 0.57 -6.37
CA ARG A 141 -3.89 0.28 -7.80
C ARG A 141 -2.61 0.82 -8.42
N TRP A 142 -2.02 0.04 -9.31
CA TRP A 142 -0.72 0.28 -9.90
C TRP A 142 -0.82 0.51 -11.41
N GLU A 143 -0.05 1.46 -11.92
CA GLU A 143 0.22 1.67 -13.35
C GLU A 143 1.70 1.98 -13.52
N ASP A 144 2.34 1.40 -14.53
CA ASP A 144 3.77 1.60 -14.83
C ASP A 144 4.71 1.47 -13.62
N GLY A 145 4.40 0.53 -12.72
CA GLY A 145 5.19 0.26 -11.52
C GLY A 145 5.05 1.29 -10.40
N LYS A 146 4.04 2.18 -10.48
CA LYS A 146 3.71 3.19 -9.47
C LYS A 146 2.27 3.05 -8.99
N ILE A 147 2.01 3.42 -7.73
CA ILE A 147 0.66 3.51 -7.17
C ILE A 147 0.01 4.79 -7.70
N VAL A 148 -1.11 4.64 -8.41
CA VAL A 148 -1.91 5.75 -8.96
C VAL A 148 -3.18 6.03 -8.14
N GLU A 149 -3.63 5.05 -7.35
CA GLU A 149 -4.76 5.19 -6.45
C GLU A 149 -4.50 4.37 -5.18
N ALA A 150 -4.77 4.95 -4.01
CA ALA A 150 -4.66 4.28 -2.72
C ALA A 150 -5.94 4.51 -1.90
N ARG A 151 -6.43 3.49 -1.21
CA ARG A 151 -7.56 3.56 -0.27
C ARG A 151 -7.08 3.07 1.07
N GLU A 152 -7.07 3.97 2.04
CA GLU A 152 -6.62 3.74 3.39
C GLU A 152 -7.81 3.47 4.32
N TYR A 153 -7.73 2.38 5.07
CA TYR A 153 -8.73 1.98 6.06
C TYR A 153 -8.04 1.86 7.41
N GLU A 154 -7.90 2.99 8.10
CA GLU A 154 -7.28 3.06 9.43
C GLU A 154 -8.34 3.06 10.53
N ASP A 155 -8.04 2.40 11.66
CA ASP A 155 -8.81 2.53 12.90
C ASP A 155 -8.54 3.89 13.58
N HIS A 156 -9.05 4.96 12.96
CA HIS A 156 -8.91 6.31 13.50
C HIS A 156 -9.57 6.46 14.88
N LEU A 157 -10.65 5.72 15.15
CA LEU A 157 -11.31 5.74 16.46
C LEU A 157 -10.40 5.14 17.53
N GLY A 158 -9.79 3.98 17.28
CA GLY A 158 -8.85 3.35 18.20
C GLY A 158 -7.62 4.21 18.44
N VAL A 159 -7.10 4.91 17.42
CA VAL A 159 -6.03 5.90 17.58
C VAL A 159 -6.46 7.01 18.54
N MET A 160 -7.62 7.63 18.31
CA MET A 160 -8.11 8.73 19.17
C MET A 160 -8.38 8.27 20.61
N GLN A 161 -8.93 7.07 20.80
CA GLN A 161 -9.14 6.50 22.13
C GLN A 161 -7.84 6.27 22.89
N GLN A 162 -6.81 5.74 22.23
CA GLN A 162 -5.49 5.57 22.84
C GLN A 162 -4.88 6.93 23.23
N LEU A 163 -5.07 7.97 22.42
CA LEU A 163 -4.67 9.34 22.76
C LEU A 163 -5.44 9.91 23.97
N GLY A 164 -6.55 9.30 24.39
CA GLY A 164 -7.32 9.65 25.58
C GLY A 164 -8.65 10.34 25.29
N PHE A 165 -9.04 10.40 24.02
CA PHE A 165 -10.34 10.92 23.62
C PHE A 165 -11.42 9.87 23.89
N LYS A 166 -12.64 10.34 24.12
CA LYS A 166 -13.79 9.49 24.36
C LYS A 166 -14.84 9.78 23.29
N LEU A 167 -15.51 8.74 22.84
CA LEU A 167 -16.68 8.91 21.98
C LEU A 167 -17.82 9.49 22.82
N VAL A 168 -18.31 10.66 22.44
CA VAL A 168 -19.45 11.31 23.09
C VAL A 168 -20.62 11.24 22.11
N PRO A 169 -21.76 10.64 22.47
CA PRO A 169 -22.94 10.63 21.62
C PRO A 169 -23.35 12.05 21.19
N ALA A 170 -23.83 12.18 19.95
CA ALA A 170 -24.49 13.41 19.54
C ALA A 170 -25.71 13.65 20.45
N LYS A 171 -25.94 14.93 20.77
CA LYS A 171 -27.16 15.35 21.47
C LYS A 171 -28.36 15.30 20.52
#